data_AF-A0A933BD41-F1
#
_entry.id   AF-A0A933BD41-F1
#
_cell.length_a   1.000
_cell.length_b   1.000
_cell.length_c   1.000
_cell.angle_alpha   90.00
_cell.angle_beta   90.00
_cell.angle_gamma   90.00
#
_symmetry.space_group_name_H-M   'P 1'
#
loop_
_entity.id
_entity.type
_entity.pdbx_description
1 polymer ?
#
loop_
_entity_poly.entity_id
_entity_poly.type
_entity_poly.pdbx_seq_one_letter_code
_entity_poly.pdbx_strand_id
1 'polypeptide(L)'
;TSGLDSDYNDWFSSNTYNTIQWGDQTAQFSSGWLGKDAISIAANPFWADPSAGIEDFHPMSTAANGRYNMATGSFNLSDGLRSQTIDAGDPAEDVAIDSGLGLEPEDNGDRANLGSYGLTAQASKSCGASLLPTVTLSVLSSTITASWTAICPPDGGFDLQASTASNFTGALRSSATANGLSTSLSLFNLSPNTTYYVRLNAIRQATDNFSTVIETVTLAAIPGRLSFTGIGLNQFTVNWSTNGNPANTVYEASVSTDINFGRLVSSQTATSQSLTFTSLSASTTFFVRVRAYNWTGLLNSPSLGAVVTVAGVVTISANRLPGVWYNTAASLFFAQGASNFHYRINATANDTPTLADPIFDGSGLSLPLSSGANYFHVLGTDASDTVTIGEARFGPIQVDEGIPLIASIIARVSASDPTLIPDGGTTLSKNPRFSWSAPASISPIVGYSVSLSGDPSVEPGSSISTTLTFLDGSLSDAGLYHVKVRALNLAGTLGPSSGMSLRLARVPSAEGMTVRNNYFNPLQGGCLALELRNPVSGRTKIDIYTLLGQRVATLADADLPAGVYSYSWCGRNNANRVVASGVYLMHIQAPQQKRDVKIIIGK
;
A
#
# COMPACT_ATOMS: atom_id res chain seq x y z
N THR A 1 63.05 -55.52 20.67
CA THR A 1 63.81 -54.26 20.46
C THR A 1 64.83 -54.18 21.59
N SER A 2 65.99 -53.56 21.36
CA SER A 2 67.10 -53.44 22.33
C SER A 2 66.73 -52.73 23.64
N GLY A 3 65.50 -52.18 23.73
CA GLY A 3 65.02 -51.45 24.90
C GLY A 3 65.52 -50.01 24.98
N LEU A 4 66.14 -49.54 23.90
CA LEU A 4 66.71 -48.21 23.71
C LEU A 4 66.13 -47.60 22.45
N ASP A 5 65.53 -46.42 22.56
CA ASP A 5 65.22 -45.52 21.45
C ASP A 5 65.98 -44.20 21.66
N SER A 6 66.12 -43.42 20.59
CA SER A 6 66.68 -42.09 20.62
C SER A 6 65.87 -41.17 19.70
N ASP A 7 65.77 -39.91 20.07
CA ASP A 7 65.19 -38.84 19.26
C ASP A 7 66.22 -37.76 18.92
N TYR A 8 67.47 -38.19 18.66
CA TYR A 8 68.62 -37.38 18.22
C TYR A 8 69.20 -36.44 19.30
N ASN A 9 68.29 -35.94 20.14
CA ASN A 9 68.34 -35.46 21.51
C ASN A 9 69.06 -36.25 22.60
N ASP A 10 68.37 -37.34 22.92
CA ASP A 10 68.50 -38.11 24.13
C ASP A 10 68.36 -39.59 23.78
N TRP A 11 68.79 -40.45 24.71
CA TRP A 11 68.58 -41.89 24.64
C TRP A 11 67.61 -42.28 25.75
N PHE A 12 66.43 -42.74 25.41
CA PHE A 12 65.41 -43.13 26.40
C PHE A 12 65.07 -44.60 26.28
N SER A 13 64.55 -45.17 27.38
CA SER A 13 64.10 -46.54 27.31
C SER A 13 62.81 -46.64 26.48
N SER A 14 62.83 -47.53 25.50
CA SER A 14 61.69 -47.82 24.62
C SER A 14 60.83 -48.98 25.10
N ASN A 15 61.04 -49.44 26.35
CA ASN A 15 60.24 -50.50 26.95
C ASN A 15 59.74 -50.13 28.35
N THR A 16 58.68 -50.81 28.77
CA THR A 16 58.04 -50.60 30.08
C THR A 16 58.89 -51.05 31.28
N TYR A 17 60.04 -51.69 31.03
CA TYR A 17 60.93 -52.22 32.06
C TYR A 17 62.13 -51.32 32.35
N ASN A 18 62.30 -50.22 31.61
CA ASN A 18 63.41 -49.28 31.69
C ASN A 18 64.79 -49.95 31.54
N THR A 19 64.92 -50.95 30.67
CA THR A 19 66.13 -51.75 30.52
C THR A 19 66.66 -51.77 29.09
N ILE A 20 67.98 -51.66 28.90
CA ILE A 20 68.64 -52.05 27.64
C ILE A 20 69.00 -53.53 27.71
N GLN A 21 68.75 -54.26 26.63
CA GLN A 21 69.28 -55.61 26.43
C GLN A 21 70.24 -55.64 25.24
N TRP A 22 71.52 -55.91 25.49
CA TRP A 22 72.57 -56.03 24.47
C TRP A 22 73.23 -57.40 24.58
N GLY A 23 72.87 -58.30 23.65
CA GLY A 23 73.20 -59.72 23.80
C GLY A 23 72.57 -60.29 25.08
N ASP A 24 73.40 -60.90 25.92
CA ASP A 24 72.97 -61.51 27.20
C ASP A 24 73.02 -60.53 28.39
N GLN A 25 73.48 -59.29 28.17
CA GLN A 25 73.62 -58.29 29.22
C GLN A 25 72.37 -57.41 29.30
N THR A 26 71.91 -57.15 30.52
CA THR A 26 70.78 -56.25 30.80
C THR A 26 71.24 -55.11 31.71
N ALA A 27 71.00 -53.86 31.30
CA ALA A 27 71.28 -52.66 32.09
C ALA A 27 69.99 -51.89 32.36
N GLN A 28 69.75 -51.48 33.62
CA GLN A 28 68.61 -50.64 34.00
C GLN A 28 68.97 -49.15 33.92
N PHE A 29 68.10 -48.36 33.30
CA PHE A 29 68.19 -46.90 33.31
C PHE A 29 67.64 -46.31 34.61
N SER A 30 68.08 -45.10 34.95
CA SER A 30 67.46 -44.31 36.02
C SER A 30 66.07 -43.84 35.61
N SER A 31 65.18 -43.59 36.58
CA SER A 31 63.74 -43.34 36.33
C SER A 31 63.44 -42.09 35.50
N GLY A 32 64.41 -41.20 35.29
CA GLY A 32 64.26 -39.97 34.50
C GLY A 32 64.33 -40.16 32.99
N TRP A 33 64.70 -41.35 32.49
CA TRP A 33 64.93 -41.63 31.06
C TRP A 33 63.79 -42.43 30.41
N LEU A 34 62.56 -42.26 30.92
CA LEU A 34 61.37 -42.95 30.46
C LEU A 34 60.60 -42.08 29.44
N GLY A 35 60.70 -42.46 28.17
CA GLY A 35 60.06 -41.72 27.07
C GLY A 35 60.76 -40.40 26.74
N LYS A 36 60.19 -39.68 25.77
CA LYS A 36 60.65 -38.34 25.35
C LYS A 36 60.35 -37.30 26.43
N ASP A 37 61.26 -36.38 26.66
CA ASP A 37 61.06 -35.28 27.59
C ASP A 37 60.42 -34.05 26.88
N ALA A 38 60.31 -32.92 27.58
CA ALA A 38 59.69 -31.71 27.03
C ALA A 38 60.60 -30.93 26.05
N ILE A 39 61.90 -31.25 26.00
CA ILE A 39 62.91 -30.62 25.16
C ILE A 39 63.40 -31.55 24.03
N SER A 40 62.88 -32.78 23.97
CA SER A 40 63.03 -33.76 22.92
C SER A 40 62.64 -33.26 21.51
N ILE A 41 63.53 -33.39 20.52
CA ILE A 41 63.36 -33.05 19.11
C ILE A 41 62.77 -34.27 18.38
N ALA A 42 61.45 -34.33 18.29
CA ALA A 42 60.74 -35.45 17.68
C ALA A 42 60.69 -35.43 16.13
N ALA A 43 61.72 -34.92 15.45
CA ALA A 43 61.73 -34.73 14.00
C ALA A 43 62.94 -35.37 13.31
N ASN A 44 62.85 -35.56 11.99
CA ASN A 44 63.96 -36.07 11.20
C ASN A 44 65.16 -35.10 11.31
N PRO A 45 66.37 -35.59 11.63
CA PRO A 45 67.54 -34.77 11.85
C PRO A 45 68.15 -34.29 10.52
N PHE A 46 67.63 -34.73 9.38
CA PHE A 46 68.10 -34.36 8.04
C PHE A 46 69.63 -34.41 7.94
N TRP A 47 70.22 -35.57 8.21
CA TRP A 47 71.63 -35.83 7.92
C TRP A 47 71.88 -35.82 6.43
N ALA A 48 73.02 -35.27 6.00
CA ALA A 48 73.34 -35.11 4.59
C ALA A 48 73.29 -36.41 3.77
N ASP A 49 73.92 -37.48 4.26
CA ASP A 49 73.81 -38.81 3.66
C ASP A 49 74.09 -39.90 4.69
N PRO A 50 73.07 -40.51 5.31
CA PRO A 50 73.28 -41.57 6.31
C PRO A 50 73.57 -42.95 5.69
N SER A 51 73.81 -43.05 4.38
CA SER A 51 73.95 -44.34 3.67
C SER A 51 75.25 -45.07 4.03
N ALA A 52 75.14 -46.37 4.28
CA ALA A 52 76.28 -47.19 4.68
C ALA A 52 77.42 -47.18 3.63
N GLY A 53 78.64 -46.87 4.06
CA GLY A 53 79.86 -46.79 3.24
C GLY A 53 80.20 -45.42 2.66
N ILE A 54 79.32 -44.41 2.79
CA ILE A 54 79.53 -43.02 2.36
C ILE A 54 79.01 -42.01 3.41
N GLU A 55 78.95 -42.42 4.67
CA GLU A 55 78.19 -41.76 5.72
C GLU A 55 78.63 -40.29 5.96
N ASP A 56 77.70 -39.36 5.77
CA ASP A 56 77.79 -37.95 6.10
C ASP A 56 76.67 -37.56 7.08
N PHE A 57 76.99 -37.61 8.38
CA PHE A 57 76.09 -37.22 9.46
C PHE A 57 76.15 -35.73 9.80
N HIS A 58 76.70 -34.86 8.94
CA HIS A 58 76.54 -33.43 9.14
C HIS A 58 75.06 -33.06 9.00
N PRO A 59 74.49 -32.24 9.91
CA PRO A 59 73.16 -31.71 9.74
C PRO A 59 73.06 -30.94 8.42
N MET A 60 72.05 -31.21 7.59
CA MET A 60 71.81 -30.42 6.37
C MET A 60 71.56 -28.96 6.72
N SER A 61 72.20 -28.04 6.01
CA SER A 61 72.06 -26.60 6.25
C SER A 61 71.63 -25.86 5.00
N THR A 62 70.61 -25.02 5.14
CA THR A 62 70.16 -24.08 4.10
C THR A 62 71.06 -22.84 4.01
N ALA A 63 72.01 -22.65 4.92
CA ALA A 63 72.93 -21.53 4.85
C ALA A 63 73.81 -21.62 3.59
N ALA A 64 74.18 -20.46 3.05
CA ALA A 64 75.14 -20.40 1.94
C ALA A 64 76.50 -20.88 2.46
N ASN A 65 77.08 -21.90 1.82
CA ASN A 65 78.26 -22.58 2.35
C ASN A 65 78.03 -23.14 3.77
N GLY A 66 76.81 -23.64 4.04
CA GLY A 66 76.36 -24.03 5.37
C GLY A 66 76.95 -25.35 5.85
N ARG A 67 77.11 -26.35 4.99
CA ARG A 67 77.56 -27.68 5.40
C ARG A 67 79.02 -27.93 5.04
N TYR A 68 79.75 -28.57 5.95
CA TYR A 68 81.14 -28.95 5.75
C TYR A 68 81.25 -30.06 4.70
N ASN A 69 82.13 -29.86 3.73
CA ASN A 69 82.37 -30.83 2.69
C ASN A 69 83.63 -31.63 3.00
N MET A 70 83.44 -32.87 3.45
CA MET A 70 84.54 -33.77 3.82
C MET A 70 85.52 -34.05 2.66
N ALA A 71 85.07 -34.00 1.41
CA ALA A 71 85.92 -34.24 0.24
C ALA A 71 86.85 -33.05 -0.07
N THR A 72 86.45 -31.83 0.28
CA THR A 72 87.22 -30.61 -0.03
C THR A 72 87.83 -29.94 1.21
N GLY A 73 87.43 -30.36 2.41
CA GLY A 73 87.89 -29.77 3.67
C GLY A 73 87.42 -28.32 3.87
N SER A 74 86.27 -27.95 3.30
CA SER A 74 85.78 -26.57 3.30
C SER A 74 84.26 -26.51 3.41
N PHE A 75 83.75 -25.39 3.90
CA PHE A 75 82.33 -25.05 3.89
C PHE A 75 81.96 -24.52 2.50
N ASN A 76 81.31 -25.35 1.68
CA ASN A 76 80.91 -24.98 0.31
C ASN A 76 79.63 -25.68 -0.18
N LEU A 77 78.90 -26.35 0.72
CA LEU A 77 77.64 -27.02 0.41
C LEU A 77 76.47 -26.27 1.03
N SER A 78 75.37 -26.17 0.29
CA SER A 78 74.09 -25.62 0.75
C SER A 78 73.01 -26.62 0.35
N ASP A 79 72.16 -26.97 1.30
CA ASP A 79 71.16 -28.02 1.17
C ASP A 79 69.76 -27.41 0.99
N GLY A 80 68.85 -28.15 0.35
CA GLY A 80 67.46 -27.71 0.17
C GLY A 80 66.59 -27.82 1.43
N LEU A 81 67.12 -28.43 2.50
CA LEU A 81 66.45 -28.66 3.78
C LEU A 81 67.39 -28.26 4.91
N ARG A 82 66.81 -27.83 6.05
CA ARG A 82 67.56 -27.50 7.26
C ARG A 82 67.26 -28.53 8.34
N SER A 83 68.31 -29.07 8.93
CA SER A 83 68.22 -29.92 10.11
C SER A 83 67.73 -29.14 11.34
N GLN A 84 66.88 -29.78 12.13
CA GLN A 84 66.42 -29.24 13.42
C GLN A 84 67.47 -29.36 14.53
N THR A 85 68.55 -30.11 14.29
CA THR A 85 69.63 -30.24 15.25
C THR A 85 70.64 -29.11 15.14
N ILE A 86 70.53 -28.24 14.14
CA ILE A 86 71.35 -27.03 14.05
C ILE A 86 70.94 -26.04 15.14
N ASP A 87 71.91 -25.52 15.89
CA ASP A 87 71.73 -24.57 17.02
C ASP A 87 70.82 -25.10 18.14
N ALA A 88 70.81 -26.42 18.38
CA ALA A 88 69.85 -27.09 19.26
C ALA A 88 70.43 -27.65 20.58
N GLY A 89 71.74 -27.49 20.81
CA GLY A 89 72.47 -27.98 22.01
C GLY A 89 72.09 -27.26 23.30
N ASP A 90 72.78 -27.47 24.41
CA ASP A 90 72.45 -26.74 25.65
C ASP A 90 72.80 -25.24 25.50
N PRO A 91 71.88 -24.29 25.77
CA PRO A 91 72.19 -22.85 25.77
C PRO A 91 73.31 -22.42 26.72
N ALA A 92 73.67 -23.25 27.71
CA ALA A 92 74.78 -23.00 28.62
C ALA A 92 76.14 -23.47 28.07
N GLU A 93 76.15 -24.24 26.97
CA GLU A 93 77.38 -24.70 26.33
C GLU A 93 77.99 -23.59 25.47
N ASP A 94 79.30 -23.40 25.63
CA ASP A 94 80.04 -22.36 24.94
C ASP A 94 80.44 -22.82 23.53
N VAL A 95 79.94 -22.12 22.51
CA VAL A 95 80.25 -22.38 21.10
C VAL A 95 81.38 -21.52 20.54
N ALA A 96 81.86 -20.53 21.29
CA ALA A 96 82.83 -19.58 20.79
C ALA A 96 84.19 -20.22 20.54
N ILE A 97 84.76 -19.96 19.36
CA ILE A 97 86.12 -20.38 18.97
C ILE A 97 87.19 -19.80 19.93
N ASP A 98 86.89 -18.70 20.62
CA ASP A 98 87.86 -17.95 21.44
C ASP A 98 88.10 -18.53 22.85
N SER A 99 87.20 -19.38 23.35
CA SER A 99 87.34 -20.02 24.66
C SER A 99 88.20 -21.27 24.63
N GLY A 100 88.60 -21.74 23.44
CA GLY A 100 89.42 -22.92 23.24
C GLY A 100 88.71 -24.24 23.55
N LEU A 101 87.41 -24.22 23.83
CA LEU A 101 86.55 -25.38 24.06
C LEU A 101 85.48 -25.56 22.97
N GLY A 102 84.97 -24.47 22.38
CA GLY A 102 84.08 -24.50 21.22
C GLY A 102 84.84 -24.51 19.89
N LEU A 103 84.43 -25.36 18.94
CA LEU A 103 85.03 -25.41 17.60
C LEU A 103 84.05 -25.03 16.48
N GLU A 104 82.79 -24.68 16.77
CA GLU A 104 81.80 -24.47 15.70
C GLU A 104 82.07 -23.18 14.90
N PRO A 105 82.06 -23.24 13.56
CA PRO A 105 82.35 -22.08 12.73
C PRO A 105 81.14 -21.17 12.56
N GLU A 106 81.39 -19.85 12.57
CA GLU A 106 80.35 -18.85 12.31
C GLU A 106 79.74 -18.96 10.89
N ASP A 107 78.45 -18.74 10.70
CA ASP A 107 77.45 -18.39 11.73
C ASP A 107 76.98 -19.63 12.49
N ASN A 108 77.09 -19.70 13.82
CA ASN A 108 76.72 -20.90 14.62
C ASN A 108 75.53 -20.66 15.57
N GLY A 109 74.77 -19.58 15.35
CA GLY A 109 73.59 -19.26 16.14
C GLY A 109 73.86 -19.01 17.63
N ASP A 110 75.14 -18.87 18.04
CA ASP A 110 75.59 -18.83 19.43
C ASP A 110 75.15 -20.05 20.27
N ARG A 111 74.82 -21.18 19.63
CA ARG A 111 74.35 -22.39 20.31
C ARG A 111 74.81 -23.62 19.56
N ALA A 112 75.25 -24.64 20.31
CA ALA A 112 75.89 -25.79 19.68
C ALA A 112 74.90 -26.52 18.77
N ASN A 113 75.37 -27.03 17.64
CA ASN A 113 74.64 -28.05 16.93
C ASN A 113 74.58 -29.32 17.78
N LEU A 114 73.50 -30.07 17.66
CA LEU A 114 73.36 -31.37 18.26
C LEU A 114 73.64 -32.49 17.24
N GLY A 115 74.33 -33.54 17.67
CA GLY A 115 74.69 -34.71 16.86
C GLY A 115 76.21 -34.88 16.71
N SER A 116 76.63 -35.81 15.85
CA SER A 116 78.02 -36.29 15.76
C SER A 116 79.07 -35.21 15.45
N TYR A 117 78.65 -34.09 14.85
CA TYR A 117 79.52 -32.98 14.47
C TYR A 117 79.25 -31.70 15.27
N GLY A 118 78.34 -31.74 16.25
CA GLY A 118 78.15 -30.66 17.20
C GLY A 118 79.42 -30.37 17.99
N LEU A 119 79.68 -29.10 18.29
CA LEU A 119 80.88 -28.58 18.95
C LEU A 119 82.20 -28.90 18.22
N THR A 120 82.16 -29.18 16.91
CA THR A 120 83.36 -29.45 16.11
C THR A 120 83.65 -28.36 15.06
N ALA A 121 84.89 -28.32 14.56
CA ALA A 121 85.31 -27.44 13.46
C ALA A 121 84.58 -27.68 12.13
N GLN A 122 83.83 -28.77 12.06
CA GLN A 122 83.10 -29.22 10.88
C GLN A 122 81.58 -29.02 11.07
N ALA A 123 81.15 -28.51 12.23
CA ALA A 123 79.74 -28.31 12.53
C ALA A 123 79.06 -27.46 11.45
N SER A 124 77.88 -27.89 11.03
CA SER A 124 77.12 -27.20 9.99
C SER A 124 76.72 -25.81 10.47
N LYS A 125 77.01 -24.80 9.66
CA LYS A 125 76.69 -23.41 9.97
C LYS A 125 75.19 -23.18 9.94
N SER A 126 74.73 -22.38 10.87
CA SER A 126 73.44 -21.69 10.81
C SER A 126 73.45 -20.60 9.73
N CYS A 127 72.30 -19.97 9.51
CA CYS A 127 72.21 -18.79 8.65
C CYS A 127 72.39 -17.53 9.51
N GLY A 128 73.25 -16.61 9.07
CA GLY A 128 73.53 -15.36 9.75
C GLY A 128 72.29 -14.52 10.09
N ALA A 129 72.45 -13.66 11.09
CA ALA A 129 71.39 -12.88 11.72
C ALA A 129 70.82 -11.76 10.83
N SER A 130 70.14 -12.05 9.71
CA SER A 130 69.35 -11.01 9.02
C SER A 130 68.48 -11.55 7.88
N LEU A 131 67.41 -12.30 8.17
CA LEU A 131 66.18 -12.26 7.36
C LEU A 131 64.98 -12.58 8.25
N LEU A 132 64.36 -11.55 8.83
CA LEU A 132 63.03 -11.70 9.39
C LEU A 132 62.06 -12.05 8.27
N PRO A 133 61.14 -12.99 8.50
CA PRO A 133 60.31 -13.49 7.43
C PRO A 133 59.24 -12.46 7.07
N THR A 134 58.88 -12.38 5.79
CA THR A 134 57.75 -11.57 5.35
C THR A 134 56.48 -12.15 5.97
N VAL A 135 55.77 -11.33 6.75
CA VAL A 135 54.53 -11.73 7.41
C VAL A 135 53.34 -11.42 6.52
N THR A 136 52.44 -12.39 6.40
CA THR A 136 51.13 -12.26 5.75
C THR A 136 50.03 -12.46 6.79
N LEU A 137 48.89 -11.77 6.63
CA LEU A 137 47.79 -11.83 7.59
C LEU A 137 46.52 -12.40 6.94
N SER A 138 45.85 -13.29 7.66
CA SER A 138 44.45 -13.66 7.45
C SER A 138 43.62 -13.07 8.58
N VAL A 139 42.64 -12.23 8.25
CA VAL A 139 41.95 -11.36 9.21
C VAL A 139 40.46 -11.67 9.23
N LEU A 140 39.95 -12.01 10.41
CA LEU A 140 38.54 -12.22 10.70
C LEU A 140 38.04 -11.14 11.67
N SER A 141 36.80 -11.26 12.15
CA SER A 141 36.18 -10.25 13.02
C SER A 141 36.74 -10.21 14.44
N SER A 142 37.30 -11.33 14.93
CA SER A 142 37.86 -11.42 16.28
C SER A 142 39.20 -12.16 16.33
N THR A 143 39.76 -12.50 15.16
CA THR A 143 40.99 -13.28 15.03
C THR A 143 41.86 -12.68 13.94
N ILE A 144 43.17 -12.62 14.19
CA ILE A 144 44.19 -12.36 13.18
C ILE A 144 45.15 -13.55 13.22
N THR A 145 45.33 -14.22 12.09
CA THR A 145 46.36 -15.25 11.92
C THR A 145 47.46 -14.68 11.07
N ALA A 146 48.67 -14.62 11.63
CA ALA A 146 49.87 -14.30 10.90
C ALA A 146 50.53 -15.59 10.40
N SER A 147 50.97 -15.58 9.16
CA SER A 147 51.74 -16.66 8.54
C SER A 147 53.01 -16.11 7.90
N TRP A 148 54.10 -16.86 7.99
CA TRP A 148 55.41 -16.45 7.51
C TRP A 148 56.23 -17.66 7.04
N THR A 149 57.28 -17.40 6.28
CA THR A 149 58.24 -18.43 5.85
C THR A 149 59.43 -18.45 6.80
N ALA A 150 59.57 -19.48 7.64
CA ALA A 150 60.74 -19.61 8.50
C ALA A 150 61.97 -20.04 7.66
N ILE A 151 62.81 -19.07 7.28
CA ILE A 151 64.08 -19.33 6.56
C ILE A 151 65.21 -19.60 7.56
N CYS A 152 65.11 -19.02 8.77
CA CYS A 152 66.06 -19.15 9.88
C CYS A 152 65.28 -19.19 11.21
N PRO A 153 64.97 -20.38 11.77
CA PRO A 153 64.19 -20.49 12.99
C PRO A 153 64.92 -19.84 14.19
N PRO A 154 64.25 -19.01 15.01
CA PRO A 154 64.82 -18.44 16.23
C PRO A 154 64.87 -19.46 17.38
N ASP A 155 65.88 -19.37 18.25
CA ASP A 155 66.13 -20.35 19.33
C ASP A 155 65.12 -20.28 20.47
N GLY A 156 64.48 -19.12 20.65
CA GLY A 156 63.41 -18.89 21.63
C GLY A 156 61.99 -18.91 21.04
N GLY A 157 61.85 -19.23 19.75
CA GLY A 157 60.56 -19.24 19.06
C GLY A 157 60.03 -17.86 18.67
N PHE A 158 58.71 -17.70 18.61
CA PHE A 158 58.04 -16.49 18.11
C PHE A 158 57.01 -15.94 19.08
N ASP A 159 56.87 -14.62 19.11
CA ASP A 159 55.77 -13.90 19.77
C ASP A 159 55.08 -12.95 18.78
N LEU A 160 53.82 -13.24 18.46
CA LEU A 160 52.97 -12.40 17.62
C LEU A 160 52.26 -11.39 18.50
N GLN A 161 52.42 -10.10 18.21
CA GLN A 161 51.82 -9.01 18.97
C GLN A 161 50.89 -8.16 18.11
N ALA A 162 49.77 -7.71 18.68
CA ALA A 162 48.93 -6.67 18.13
C ALA A 162 48.54 -5.62 19.16
N SER A 163 48.40 -4.38 18.71
CA SER A 163 48.00 -3.22 19.50
C SER A 163 47.13 -2.27 18.68
N THR A 164 46.19 -1.58 19.31
CA THR A 164 45.44 -0.49 18.67
C THR A 164 46.25 0.82 18.58
N ALA A 165 47.39 0.89 19.26
CA ALA A 165 48.37 1.98 19.15
C ALA A 165 49.57 1.53 18.31
N SER A 166 49.95 2.33 17.31
CA SER A 166 51.01 2.02 16.34
C SER A 166 52.41 1.87 16.95
N ASN A 167 52.63 2.46 18.12
CA ASN A 167 53.87 2.37 18.89
C ASN A 167 53.84 1.26 19.95
N PHE A 168 52.80 0.42 19.99
CA PHE A 168 52.64 -0.69 20.93
C PHE A 168 52.62 -0.28 22.42
N THR A 169 52.33 0.98 22.72
CA THR A 169 52.14 1.48 24.11
C THR A 169 50.76 1.18 24.69
N GLY A 170 49.83 0.71 23.85
CA GLY A 170 48.47 0.36 24.24
C GLY A 170 48.35 -1.07 24.80
N ALA A 171 47.12 -1.52 25.02
CA ALA A 171 46.87 -2.89 25.44
C ALA A 171 47.35 -3.88 24.37
N LEU A 172 48.30 -4.75 24.75
CA LEU A 172 48.85 -5.77 23.88
C LEU A 172 47.92 -6.99 23.83
N ARG A 173 47.78 -7.55 22.63
CA ARG A 173 47.27 -8.90 22.39
C ARG A 173 48.43 -9.70 21.85
N SER A 174 48.77 -10.81 22.51
CA SER A 174 49.91 -11.62 22.12
C SER A 174 49.56 -13.11 22.04
N SER A 175 50.36 -13.82 21.26
CA SER A 175 50.32 -15.27 21.11
C SER A 175 51.75 -15.70 20.82
N ALA A 176 52.28 -16.65 21.57
CA ALA A 176 53.68 -17.04 21.48
C ALA A 176 53.84 -18.57 21.39
N THR A 177 54.97 -18.98 20.82
CA THR A 177 55.39 -20.38 20.75
C THR A 177 56.89 -20.46 20.95
N ALA A 178 57.36 -21.43 21.72
CA ALA A 178 58.78 -21.74 21.84
C ALA A 178 59.31 -22.51 20.61
N ASN A 179 58.42 -22.99 19.73
CA ASN A 179 58.82 -23.71 18.52
C ASN A 179 59.28 -22.74 17.43
N GLY A 180 60.60 -22.61 17.24
CA GLY A 180 61.23 -21.81 16.19
C GLY A 180 60.88 -22.22 14.76
N LEU A 181 60.30 -23.40 14.55
CA LEU A 181 59.85 -23.88 13.24
C LEU A 181 58.38 -23.53 12.95
N SER A 182 57.67 -22.91 13.90
CA SER A 182 56.32 -22.46 13.64
C SER A 182 56.30 -21.47 12.49
N THR A 183 55.34 -21.63 11.59
CA THR A 183 55.13 -20.76 10.43
C THR A 183 53.83 -19.97 10.54
N SER A 184 53.09 -20.11 11.65
CA SER A 184 51.88 -19.35 11.92
C SER A 184 51.57 -19.20 13.40
N LEU A 185 50.94 -18.08 13.76
CA LEU A 185 50.36 -17.83 15.08
C LEU A 185 49.05 -17.06 14.91
N SER A 186 48.12 -17.28 15.84
CA SER A 186 46.80 -16.63 15.85
C SER A 186 46.59 -15.83 17.13
N LEU A 187 46.05 -14.63 16.97
CA LEU A 187 45.52 -13.78 18.03
C LEU A 187 44.01 -13.94 18.08
N PHE A 188 43.43 -14.08 19.27
CA PHE A 188 42.00 -14.27 19.50
C PHE A 188 41.40 -13.15 20.35
N ASN A 189 40.07 -13.10 20.45
CA ASN A 189 39.33 -12.14 21.28
C ASN A 189 39.63 -10.67 20.92
N LEU A 190 39.87 -10.41 19.64
CA LEU A 190 40.02 -9.06 19.12
C LEU A 190 38.67 -8.38 18.96
N SER A 191 38.64 -7.06 19.14
CA SER A 191 37.45 -6.26 18.85
C SER A 191 37.17 -6.21 17.34
N PRO A 192 35.92 -6.35 16.89
CA PRO A 192 35.55 -6.28 15.48
C PRO A 192 35.64 -4.85 14.95
N ASN A 193 35.78 -4.73 13.64
CA ASN A 193 35.91 -3.46 12.95
C ASN A 193 36.87 -2.49 13.67
N THR A 194 38.08 -2.95 13.98
CA THR A 194 39.05 -2.20 14.78
C THR A 194 40.41 -2.27 14.10
N THR A 195 41.09 -1.12 14.01
CA THR A 195 42.45 -1.04 13.48
C THR A 195 43.44 -1.61 14.48
N TYR A 196 44.26 -2.56 14.02
CA TYR A 196 45.37 -3.14 14.77
C TYR A 196 46.67 -2.97 14.00
N TYR A 197 47.74 -2.70 14.75
CA TYR A 197 49.11 -2.75 14.31
C TYR A 197 49.72 -4.05 14.80
N VAL A 198 50.23 -4.87 13.89
CA VAL A 198 50.68 -6.24 14.13
C VAL A 198 52.18 -6.33 13.85
N ARG A 199 52.92 -7.02 14.72
CA ARG A 199 54.33 -7.35 14.51
C ARG A 199 54.65 -8.74 15.03
N LEU A 200 55.58 -9.42 14.38
CA LEU A 200 56.11 -10.71 14.82
C LEU A 200 57.48 -10.50 15.44
N ASN A 201 57.70 -10.99 16.66
CA ASN A 201 59.00 -11.04 17.30
C ASN A 201 59.61 -12.43 17.09
N ALA A 202 60.83 -12.50 16.56
CA ALA A 202 61.63 -13.72 16.53
C ALA A 202 62.63 -13.67 17.70
N ILE A 203 62.46 -14.56 18.68
CA ILE A 203 63.15 -14.48 19.98
C ILE A 203 64.53 -15.15 19.86
N ARG A 204 65.62 -14.36 19.91
CA ARG A 204 67.00 -14.88 19.96
C ARG A 204 67.70 -14.37 21.22
N GLN A 205 68.27 -15.25 22.03
CA GLN A 205 69.09 -14.88 23.21
C GLN A 205 68.56 -13.67 24.02
N ALA A 206 67.27 -13.67 24.36
CA ALA A 206 66.58 -12.59 25.09
C ALA A 206 66.62 -11.19 24.42
N THR A 207 66.95 -11.10 23.14
CA THR A 207 66.88 -9.87 22.32
C THR A 207 65.67 -9.95 21.38
N ASP A 208 64.83 -8.91 21.42
CA ASP A 208 63.66 -8.82 20.55
C ASP A 208 64.08 -8.45 19.11
N ASN A 209 63.63 -9.24 18.14
CA ASN A 209 63.83 -8.98 16.72
C ASN A 209 62.46 -8.89 16.03
N PHE A 210 61.91 -7.67 15.99
CA PHE A 210 60.57 -7.41 15.46
C PHE A 210 60.55 -7.25 13.95
N SER A 211 59.54 -7.85 13.30
CA SER A 211 59.19 -7.59 11.90
C SER A 211 58.81 -6.13 11.70
N THR A 212 58.70 -5.71 10.43
CA THR A 212 57.98 -4.49 10.10
C THR A 212 56.57 -4.55 10.65
N VAL A 213 56.06 -3.40 11.08
CA VAL A 213 54.69 -3.28 11.60
C VAL A 213 53.71 -3.30 10.44
N ILE A 214 52.72 -4.17 10.51
CA ILE A 214 51.62 -4.27 9.53
C ILE A 214 50.37 -3.65 10.14
N GLU A 215 49.80 -2.65 9.46
CA GLU A 215 48.48 -2.12 9.81
C GLU A 215 47.39 -2.95 9.15
N THR A 216 46.37 -3.34 9.91
CA THR A 216 45.20 -4.04 9.39
C THR A 216 43.94 -3.71 10.18
N VAL A 217 42.77 -4.07 9.63
CA VAL A 217 41.47 -3.84 10.27
C VAL A 217 40.73 -5.16 10.39
N THR A 218 40.33 -5.55 11.60
CA THR A 218 39.46 -6.72 11.79
C THR A 218 38.16 -6.55 11.01
N LEU A 219 37.60 -7.66 10.51
CA LEU A 219 36.29 -7.58 9.84
C LEU A 219 35.23 -7.06 10.81
N ALA A 220 34.19 -6.42 10.29
CA ALA A 220 33.04 -6.06 11.10
C ALA A 220 32.33 -7.33 11.60
N ALA A 221 31.80 -7.31 12.82
CA ALA A 221 31.01 -8.43 13.32
C ALA A 221 29.71 -8.55 12.51
N ILE A 222 29.24 -9.78 12.32
CA ILE A 222 27.91 -10.02 11.74
C ILE A 222 26.88 -9.30 12.65
N PRO A 223 25.97 -8.49 12.10
CA PRO A 223 24.94 -7.83 12.90
C PRO A 223 24.14 -8.82 13.76
N GLY A 224 23.50 -8.35 14.83
CA GLY A 224 22.67 -9.21 15.67
C GLY A 224 21.50 -9.86 14.93
N ARG A 225 20.81 -10.78 15.61
CA ARG A 225 19.57 -11.38 15.08
C ARG A 225 18.59 -10.27 14.69
N LEU A 226 18.03 -10.40 13.48
CA LEU A 226 17.06 -9.44 12.97
C LEU A 226 15.74 -9.53 13.75
N SER A 227 15.12 -8.38 13.97
CA SER A 227 13.76 -8.25 14.49
C SER A 227 12.99 -7.25 13.64
N PHE A 228 11.67 -7.42 13.55
CA PHE A 228 10.81 -6.63 12.67
C PHE A 228 9.74 -5.91 13.47
N THR A 229 9.54 -4.63 13.17
CA THR A 229 8.55 -3.75 13.79
C THR A 229 7.85 -2.92 12.72
N GLY A 230 6.76 -2.23 13.05
CA GLY A 230 6.07 -1.36 12.10
C GLY A 230 5.57 -2.09 10.84
N ILE A 231 5.27 -3.40 10.96
CA ILE A 231 4.81 -4.25 9.87
C ILE A 231 3.41 -3.77 9.46
N GLY A 232 3.32 -3.20 8.27
CA GLY A 232 2.08 -2.69 7.68
C GLY A 232 1.78 -3.37 6.35
N LEU A 233 0.84 -2.79 5.61
CA LEU A 233 0.44 -3.30 4.29
C LEU A 233 1.57 -3.17 3.26
N ASN A 234 2.32 -2.08 3.30
CA ASN A 234 3.35 -1.77 2.31
C ASN A 234 4.69 -1.39 2.92
N GLN A 235 4.91 -1.74 4.18
CA GLN A 235 6.13 -1.38 4.90
C GLN A 235 6.47 -2.33 6.04
N PHE A 236 7.73 -2.31 6.44
CA PHE A 236 8.19 -2.79 7.75
C PHE A 236 9.51 -2.11 8.11
N THR A 237 9.86 -2.13 9.39
CA THR A 237 11.18 -1.72 9.90
C THR A 237 11.94 -2.97 10.32
N VAL A 238 13.17 -3.13 9.83
CA VAL A 238 14.11 -4.14 10.31
C VAL A 238 15.05 -3.50 11.31
N ASN A 239 15.28 -4.20 12.43
CA ASN A 239 16.13 -3.76 13.53
C ASN A 239 17.17 -4.86 13.86
N TRP A 240 18.37 -4.46 14.26
CA TRP A 240 19.47 -5.35 14.62
C TRP A 240 20.29 -4.77 15.78
N SER A 241 21.17 -5.56 16.39
CA SER A 241 22.18 -5.05 17.34
C SER A 241 23.54 -4.89 16.66
N THR A 242 24.41 -4.04 17.20
CA THR A 242 25.76 -3.81 16.65
C THR A 242 26.68 -5.03 16.79
N ASN A 243 26.38 -5.93 17.74
CA ASN A 243 27.20 -7.13 18.03
C ASN A 243 28.68 -6.81 18.27
N GLY A 244 28.94 -5.72 19.02
CA GLY A 244 30.30 -5.27 19.35
C GLY A 244 30.96 -4.39 18.29
N ASN A 245 30.34 -4.17 17.13
CA ASN A 245 30.85 -3.19 16.17
C ASN A 245 30.82 -1.77 16.78
N PRO A 246 31.85 -0.95 16.52
CA PRO A 246 31.90 0.43 17.01
C PRO A 246 30.77 1.30 16.46
N ALA A 247 30.52 2.41 17.15
CA ALA A 247 29.65 3.47 16.64
C ALA A 247 30.10 3.92 15.24
N ASN A 248 29.15 4.37 14.41
CA ASN A 248 29.36 4.78 13.02
C ASN A 248 29.75 3.65 12.04
N THR A 249 29.75 2.39 12.46
CA THR A 249 29.81 1.26 11.52
C THR A 249 28.63 1.37 10.56
N VAL A 250 28.92 1.31 9.26
CA VAL A 250 27.89 1.37 8.21
C VAL A 250 27.33 -0.02 7.98
N TYR A 251 26.01 -0.13 8.05
CA TYR A 251 25.26 -1.33 7.73
C TYR A 251 24.59 -1.16 6.38
N GLU A 252 24.50 -2.25 5.63
CA GLU A 252 23.69 -2.36 4.42
C GLU A 252 22.56 -3.36 4.70
N ALA A 253 21.32 -2.92 4.54
CA ALA A 253 20.15 -3.78 4.62
C ALA A 253 19.53 -3.91 3.23
N SER A 254 19.29 -5.14 2.78
CA SER A 254 18.61 -5.44 1.51
C SER A 254 17.38 -6.30 1.74
N VAL A 255 16.36 -6.09 0.91
CA VAL A 255 15.08 -6.81 0.91
C VAL A 255 14.87 -7.46 -0.45
N SER A 256 14.39 -8.70 -0.47
CA SER A 256 14.07 -9.45 -1.70
C SER A 256 12.87 -10.38 -1.48
N THR A 257 12.20 -10.77 -2.55
CA THR A 257 11.22 -11.88 -2.55
C THR A 257 11.88 -13.24 -2.87
N ASP A 258 13.16 -13.23 -3.22
CA ASP A 258 13.99 -14.42 -3.46
C ASP A 258 14.95 -14.64 -2.28
N ILE A 259 14.94 -15.86 -1.73
CA ILE A 259 15.80 -16.25 -0.61
C ILE A 259 17.29 -16.14 -0.95
N ASN A 260 17.65 -16.24 -2.23
CA ASN A 260 19.03 -16.11 -2.69
C ASN A 260 19.43 -14.67 -3.00
N PHE A 261 18.51 -13.71 -2.86
CA PHE A 261 18.71 -12.31 -3.18
C PHE A 261 19.21 -12.07 -4.62
N GLY A 262 18.79 -12.89 -5.58
CA GLY A 262 19.17 -12.75 -6.99
C GLY A 262 18.62 -11.47 -7.62
N ARG A 263 17.45 -11.00 -7.16
CA ARG A 263 16.88 -9.69 -7.46
C ARG A 263 16.47 -8.98 -6.19
N LEU A 264 17.02 -7.80 -5.94
CA LEU A 264 16.65 -6.99 -4.79
C LEU A 264 15.38 -6.19 -5.07
N VAL A 265 14.48 -6.14 -4.09
CA VAL A 265 13.35 -5.20 -4.04
C VAL A 265 13.86 -3.83 -3.62
N SER A 266 14.74 -3.79 -2.62
CA SER A 266 15.37 -2.55 -2.14
C SER A 266 16.70 -2.87 -1.45
N SER A 267 17.63 -1.91 -1.44
CA SER A 267 18.85 -1.94 -0.64
C SER A 267 19.16 -0.53 -0.14
N GLN A 268 19.50 -0.40 1.13
CA GLN A 268 19.79 0.88 1.79
C GLN A 268 20.98 0.73 2.74
N THR A 269 21.72 1.81 2.95
CA THR A 269 22.80 1.86 3.95
C THR A 269 22.45 2.84 5.08
N ALA A 270 22.89 2.53 6.29
CA ALA A 270 22.73 3.40 7.44
C ALA A 270 23.78 3.15 8.52
N THR A 271 24.02 4.15 9.36
CA THR A 271 24.78 4.01 10.61
C THR A 271 23.89 3.75 11.83
N SER A 272 22.56 3.83 11.67
CA SER A 272 21.56 3.44 12.66
C SER A 272 21.41 1.91 12.73
N GLN A 273 20.82 1.42 13.83
CA GLN A 273 20.54 -0.01 14.07
C GLN A 273 19.16 -0.45 13.56
N SER A 274 18.55 0.37 12.68
CA SER A 274 17.24 0.13 12.10
C SER A 274 17.09 0.82 10.75
N LEU A 275 16.35 0.20 9.84
CA LEU A 275 15.96 0.75 8.54
C LEU A 275 14.51 0.39 8.23
N THR A 276 13.75 1.36 7.70
CA THR A 276 12.36 1.18 7.27
C THR A 276 12.31 1.04 5.76
N PHE A 277 11.63 -0.01 5.30
CA PHE A 277 11.32 -0.24 3.90
C PHE A 277 9.84 0.06 3.66
N THR A 278 9.55 0.85 2.62
CA THR A 278 8.19 1.25 2.22
C THR A 278 7.93 0.81 0.77
N SER A 279 6.72 1.07 0.27
CA SER A 279 6.32 0.75 -1.11
C SER A 279 6.44 -0.76 -1.43
N LEU A 280 6.20 -1.60 -0.43
CA LEU A 280 6.22 -3.05 -0.54
C LEU A 280 4.82 -3.58 -0.91
N SER A 281 4.78 -4.75 -1.53
CA SER A 281 3.54 -5.51 -1.73
C SER A 281 2.97 -6.00 -0.40
N ALA A 282 1.64 -5.91 -0.23
CA ALA A 282 0.92 -6.52 0.89
C ALA A 282 0.86 -8.04 0.75
N SER A 283 0.54 -8.75 1.85
CA SER A 283 0.45 -10.22 1.90
C SER A 283 1.66 -10.96 1.31
N THR A 284 2.85 -10.35 1.33
CA THR A 284 4.03 -10.85 0.62
C THR A 284 5.13 -11.20 1.61
N THR A 285 5.76 -12.37 1.41
CA THR A 285 6.93 -12.77 2.18
C THR A 285 8.18 -12.12 1.61
N PHE A 286 8.92 -11.40 2.44
CA PHE A 286 10.19 -10.78 2.10
C PHE A 286 11.33 -11.41 2.89
N PHE A 287 12.40 -11.77 2.20
CA PHE A 287 13.70 -12.12 2.78
C PHE A 287 14.54 -10.86 2.95
N VAL A 288 15.15 -10.73 4.12
CA VAL A 288 15.93 -9.55 4.51
C VAL A 288 17.33 -10.00 4.92
N ARG A 289 18.34 -9.28 4.42
CA ARG A 289 19.73 -9.46 4.86
C ARG A 289 20.29 -8.14 5.36
N VAL A 290 21.09 -8.19 6.42
CA VAL A 290 21.84 -7.03 6.92
C VAL A 290 23.31 -7.40 7.03
N ARG A 291 24.19 -6.59 6.44
CA ARG A 291 25.65 -6.77 6.45
C ARG A 291 26.31 -5.51 7.02
N ALA A 292 27.51 -5.65 7.56
CA ALA A 292 28.30 -4.53 8.08
C ALA A 292 29.57 -4.36 7.24
N TYR A 293 29.91 -3.11 6.93
CA TYR A 293 31.19 -2.74 6.35
C TYR A 293 32.24 -2.60 7.45
N ASN A 294 33.43 -3.17 7.26
CA ASN A 294 34.59 -2.80 8.07
C ASN A 294 35.17 -1.44 7.62
N TRP A 295 36.18 -0.91 8.33
CA TRP A 295 36.79 0.39 7.99
C TRP A 295 37.51 0.43 6.64
N THR A 296 37.80 -0.73 6.04
CA THR A 296 38.36 -0.80 4.69
C THR A 296 37.29 -0.94 3.61
N GLY A 297 36.00 -0.92 3.97
CA GLY A 297 34.88 -1.03 3.02
C GLY A 297 34.54 -2.47 2.59
N LEU A 298 35.04 -3.49 3.28
CA LEU A 298 34.70 -4.88 3.02
C LEU A 298 33.45 -5.30 3.80
N LEU A 299 32.55 -6.01 3.13
CA LEU A 299 31.34 -6.57 3.73
C LEU A 299 31.64 -7.91 4.41
N ASN A 300 31.09 -8.12 5.59
CA ASN A 300 31.06 -9.45 6.22
C ASN A 300 29.79 -10.24 5.84
N SER A 301 29.71 -11.49 6.30
CA SER A 301 28.53 -12.35 6.20
C SER A 301 27.26 -11.66 6.75
N PRO A 302 26.08 -11.92 6.14
CA PRO A 302 24.84 -11.29 6.53
C PRO A 302 24.20 -11.93 7.75
N SER A 303 23.43 -11.12 8.48
CA SER A 303 22.31 -11.60 9.29
C SER A 303 21.09 -11.74 8.39
N LEU A 304 20.42 -12.89 8.45
CA LEU A 304 19.26 -13.19 7.62
C LEU A 304 17.97 -13.19 8.45
N GLY A 305 16.87 -12.83 7.81
CA GLY A 305 15.53 -12.89 8.39
C GLY A 305 14.47 -12.90 7.30
N ALA A 306 13.23 -13.22 7.68
CA ALA A 306 12.08 -13.13 6.81
C ALA A 306 10.92 -12.47 7.56
N VAL A 307 10.10 -11.72 6.84
CA VAL A 307 8.93 -11.01 7.36
C VAL A 307 7.82 -11.06 6.31
N VAL A 308 6.58 -11.14 6.76
CA VAL A 308 5.40 -11.08 5.91
C VAL A 308 4.70 -9.75 6.16
N THR A 309 4.42 -8.98 5.12
CA THR A 309 3.60 -7.77 5.23
C THR A 309 2.17 -8.13 5.61
N VAL A 310 1.46 -7.19 6.25
CA VAL A 310 0.10 -7.44 6.76
C VAL A 310 -0.83 -7.83 5.60
N ALA A 311 -1.73 -8.78 5.87
CA ALA A 311 -2.75 -9.16 4.92
C ALA A 311 -3.71 -8.00 4.67
N GLY A 312 -3.87 -7.62 3.41
CA GLY A 312 -4.80 -6.58 3.01
C GLY A 312 -6.25 -7.03 3.08
N VAL A 313 -7.15 -6.14 3.51
CA VAL A 313 -8.61 -6.29 3.33
C VAL A 313 -9.07 -5.20 2.39
N VAL A 314 -9.52 -5.57 1.20
CA VAL A 314 -9.98 -4.62 0.20
C VAL A 314 -11.27 -3.96 0.68
N THR A 315 -11.27 -2.63 0.75
CA THR A 315 -12.43 -1.82 1.15
C THR A 315 -12.65 -0.70 0.15
N ILE A 316 -13.91 -0.27 0.01
CA ILE A 316 -14.32 0.83 -0.87
C ILE A 316 -15.01 1.90 -0.03
N SER A 317 -14.77 3.16 -0.34
CA SER A 317 -15.62 4.27 0.09
C SER A 317 -15.97 5.17 -1.09
N ALA A 318 -17.10 5.87 -0.99
CA ALA A 318 -17.57 6.80 -2.01
C ALA A 318 -18.21 8.03 -1.37
N ASN A 319 -18.31 9.12 -2.13
CA ASN A 319 -19.04 10.32 -1.70
C ASN A 319 -20.57 10.20 -1.82
N ARG A 320 -21.08 9.01 -2.17
CA ARG A 320 -22.50 8.71 -2.30
C ARG A 320 -22.84 7.44 -1.55
N LEU A 321 -24.00 7.44 -0.90
CA LEU A 321 -24.51 6.29 -0.15
C LEU A 321 -25.24 5.29 -1.04
N PRO A 322 -25.10 3.97 -0.77
CA PRO A 322 -25.90 2.94 -1.42
C PRO A 322 -27.41 3.12 -1.16
N GLY A 323 -28.23 2.82 -2.17
CA GLY A 323 -29.70 2.88 -2.11
C GLY A 323 -30.30 4.29 -2.21
N VAL A 324 -29.48 5.34 -2.16
CA VAL A 324 -29.94 6.74 -2.27
C VAL A 324 -29.97 7.17 -3.74
N TRP A 325 -31.00 7.95 -4.10
CA TRP A 325 -31.18 8.53 -5.43
C TRP A 325 -30.49 9.88 -5.55
N TYR A 326 -29.84 10.11 -6.69
CA TYR A 326 -29.17 11.36 -7.01
C TYR A 326 -29.53 11.81 -8.42
N ASN A 327 -29.65 13.12 -8.63
CA ASN A 327 -29.94 13.75 -9.92
C ASN A 327 -28.69 14.23 -10.67
N THR A 328 -27.53 13.65 -10.36
CA THR A 328 -26.26 13.94 -11.01
C THR A 328 -25.54 12.64 -11.31
N ALA A 329 -24.91 12.51 -12.48
CA ALA A 329 -24.33 11.26 -12.97
C ALA A 329 -22.82 11.09 -12.72
N ALA A 330 -22.31 11.43 -11.52
CA ALA A 330 -20.88 11.19 -11.20
C ALA A 330 -20.62 10.93 -9.71
N SER A 331 -19.76 9.99 -9.39
CA SER A 331 -19.35 9.68 -8.02
C SER A 331 -17.83 9.59 -7.90
N LEU A 332 -17.33 9.97 -6.73
CA LEU A 332 -15.92 9.82 -6.35
C LEU A 332 -15.78 8.55 -5.52
N PHE A 333 -14.82 7.71 -5.88
CA PHE A 333 -14.52 6.43 -5.21
C PHE A 333 -13.09 6.41 -4.68
N PHE A 334 -12.88 5.68 -3.59
CA PHE A 334 -11.58 5.36 -3.02
C PHE A 334 -11.52 3.88 -2.69
N ALA A 335 -10.34 3.28 -2.77
CA ALA A 335 -10.12 1.91 -2.32
C ALA A 335 -8.86 1.80 -1.46
N GLN A 336 -8.86 0.87 -0.52
CA GLN A 336 -7.74 0.60 0.38
C GLN A 336 -7.57 -0.89 0.61
N GLY A 337 -6.42 -1.28 1.15
CA GLY A 337 -6.11 -2.66 1.52
C GLY A 337 -5.42 -3.48 0.43
N ALA A 338 -4.97 -2.87 -0.65
CA ALA A 338 -4.12 -3.49 -1.68
C ALA A 338 -3.15 -2.44 -2.25
N SER A 339 -2.21 -2.86 -3.09
CA SER A 339 -1.27 -1.95 -3.77
C SER A 339 -1.84 -1.41 -5.07
N ASN A 340 -2.58 -2.26 -5.78
CA ASN A 340 -3.20 -1.99 -7.07
C ASN A 340 -4.69 -2.37 -7.01
N PHE A 341 -5.54 -1.67 -7.75
CA PHE A 341 -6.98 -1.91 -7.75
C PHE A 341 -7.53 -1.92 -9.19
N HIS A 342 -7.96 -3.09 -9.66
CA HIS A 342 -8.70 -3.21 -10.91
C HIS A 342 -10.18 -2.95 -10.65
N TYR A 343 -10.84 -2.22 -11.53
CA TYR A 343 -12.21 -1.80 -11.26
C TYR A 343 -13.17 -1.92 -12.45
N ARG A 344 -14.45 -2.10 -12.12
CA ARG A 344 -15.57 -1.95 -13.04
C ARG A 344 -16.71 -1.18 -12.39
N ILE A 345 -17.46 -0.45 -13.20
CA ILE A 345 -18.72 0.16 -12.80
C ILE A 345 -19.82 -0.19 -13.78
N ASN A 346 -20.91 -0.78 -13.30
CA ASN A 346 -22.02 -1.23 -14.13
C ASN A 346 -23.29 -1.48 -13.29
N ALA A 347 -24.39 -1.88 -13.95
CA ALA A 347 -25.66 -2.17 -13.29
C ALA A 347 -25.75 -3.56 -12.65
N THR A 348 -24.72 -4.39 -12.76
CA THR A 348 -24.73 -5.78 -12.28
C THR A 348 -24.24 -5.82 -10.83
N ALA A 349 -25.09 -6.30 -9.91
CA ALA A 349 -24.77 -6.37 -8.48
C ALA A 349 -23.64 -7.36 -8.15
N ASN A 350 -23.51 -8.41 -8.97
CA ASN A 350 -22.50 -9.46 -8.82
C ASN A 350 -21.62 -9.47 -10.07
N ASP A 351 -20.63 -8.61 -10.10
CA ASP A 351 -19.54 -8.63 -11.08
C ASP A 351 -18.21 -8.77 -10.34
N THR A 352 -17.22 -9.32 -11.02
CA THR A 352 -15.86 -9.50 -10.49
C THR A 352 -14.89 -8.96 -11.54
N PRO A 353 -14.18 -7.85 -11.24
CA PRO A 353 -13.15 -7.33 -12.11
C PRO A 353 -12.04 -8.35 -12.34
N THR A 354 -11.33 -8.22 -13.45
CA THR A 354 -10.18 -9.05 -13.83
C THR A 354 -8.94 -8.17 -13.99
N LEU A 355 -7.76 -8.80 -14.11
CA LEU A 355 -6.50 -8.09 -14.35
C LEU A 355 -6.46 -7.32 -15.69
N ALA A 356 -7.42 -7.57 -16.59
CA ALA A 356 -7.54 -6.84 -17.85
C ALA A 356 -8.33 -5.53 -17.72
N ASP A 357 -9.00 -5.31 -16.58
CA ASP A 357 -9.76 -4.09 -16.33
C ASP A 357 -8.86 -2.91 -15.96
N PRO A 358 -9.36 -1.68 -16.13
CA PRO A 358 -8.62 -0.48 -15.73
C PRO A 358 -8.15 -0.54 -14.27
N ILE A 359 -6.95 -0.02 -14.04
CA ILE A 359 -6.27 -0.01 -12.74
C ILE A 359 -6.22 1.42 -12.17
N PHE A 360 -6.31 1.55 -10.85
CA PHE A 360 -6.00 2.77 -10.10
C PHE A 360 -5.25 2.45 -8.79
N ASP A 361 -4.68 3.47 -8.17
CA ASP A 361 -3.81 3.38 -6.98
C ASP A 361 -4.55 3.47 -5.64
N GLY A 362 -5.89 3.46 -5.67
CA GLY A 362 -6.74 3.63 -4.49
C GLY A 362 -7.04 5.09 -4.12
N SER A 363 -6.39 6.06 -4.77
CA SER A 363 -6.70 7.48 -4.62
C SER A 363 -8.07 7.83 -5.23
N GLY A 364 -8.48 9.09 -5.09
CA GLY A 364 -9.82 9.54 -5.49
C GLY A 364 -10.07 9.39 -6.99
N LEU A 365 -10.92 8.44 -7.36
CA LEU A 365 -11.30 8.13 -8.73
C LEU A 365 -12.72 8.63 -9.03
N SER A 366 -12.86 9.65 -9.88
CA SER A 366 -14.16 10.18 -10.30
C SER A 366 -14.66 9.45 -11.54
N LEU A 367 -15.81 8.77 -11.44
CA LEU A 367 -16.39 8.02 -12.55
C LEU A 367 -17.80 8.52 -12.89
N PRO A 368 -18.17 8.54 -14.18
CA PRO A 368 -19.54 8.78 -14.60
C PRO A 368 -20.42 7.58 -14.19
N LEU A 369 -21.69 7.88 -13.89
CA LEU A 369 -22.71 6.89 -13.55
C LEU A 369 -23.76 6.84 -14.66
N SER A 370 -24.25 5.64 -14.95
CA SER A 370 -25.39 5.47 -15.84
C SER A 370 -26.70 5.76 -15.11
N SER A 371 -27.77 6.07 -15.85
CA SER A 371 -29.11 6.16 -15.25
C SER A 371 -29.54 4.81 -14.65
N GLY A 372 -30.18 4.85 -13.48
CA GLY A 372 -30.54 3.68 -12.69
C GLY A 372 -29.47 3.26 -11.68
N ALA A 373 -29.39 1.95 -11.42
CA ALA A 373 -28.51 1.37 -10.42
C ALA A 373 -27.07 1.22 -10.94
N ASN A 374 -26.09 1.64 -10.15
CA ASN A 374 -24.66 1.50 -10.45
C ASN A 374 -23.92 0.84 -9.28
N TYR A 375 -23.16 -0.20 -9.57
CA TYR A 375 -22.29 -0.91 -8.64
C TYR A 375 -20.84 -0.72 -9.05
N PHE A 376 -20.00 -0.33 -8.10
CA PHE A 376 -18.56 -0.23 -8.25
C PHE A 376 -17.91 -1.47 -7.64
N HIS A 377 -17.15 -2.19 -8.44
CA HIS A 377 -16.48 -3.44 -8.07
C HIS A 377 -14.98 -3.25 -8.17
N VAL A 378 -14.25 -3.78 -7.20
CA VAL A 378 -12.80 -3.67 -7.13
C VAL A 378 -12.17 -5.02 -6.83
N LEU A 379 -11.13 -5.38 -7.58
CA LEU A 379 -10.20 -6.46 -7.31
C LEU A 379 -8.86 -5.83 -6.87
N GLY A 380 -8.43 -6.09 -5.65
CA GLY A 380 -7.16 -5.62 -5.12
C GLY A 380 -6.04 -6.63 -5.35
N THR A 381 -4.89 -6.16 -5.82
CA THR A 381 -3.69 -6.97 -6.08
C THR A 381 -2.43 -6.37 -5.44
N ASP A 382 -1.37 -7.17 -5.40
CA ASP A 382 -0.03 -6.72 -5.03
C ASP A 382 0.58 -5.76 -6.07
N ALA A 383 1.71 -5.13 -5.74
CA ALA A 383 2.30 -4.09 -6.59
C ALA A 383 2.74 -4.61 -7.97
N SER A 384 3.05 -5.90 -8.09
CA SER A 384 3.41 -6.57 -9.34
C SER A 384 2.23 -7.15 -10.12
N ASP A 385 1.01 -7.01 -9.60
CA ASP A 385 -0.22 -7.52 -10.20
C ASP A 385 -0.21 -9.04 -10.45
N THR A 386 0.46 -9.76 -9.56
CA THR A 386 0.69 -11.20 -9.60
C THR A 386 -0.09 -11.97 -8.54
N VAL A 387 -0.48 -11.30 -7.46
CA VAL A 387 -1.17 -11.90 -6.31
C VAL A 387 -2.45 -11.14 -6.03
N THR A 388 -3.58 -11.84 -6.09
CA THR A 388 -4.87 -11.32 -5.65
C THR A 388 -4.93 -11.23 -4.14
N ILE A 389 -5.25 -10.05 -3.61
CA ILE A 389 -5.40 -9.79 -2.18
C ILE A 389 -6.85 -9.97 -1.74
N GLY A 390 -7.81 -9.49 -2.55
CA GLY A 390 -9.24 -9.61 -2.25
C GLY A 390 -10.12 -8.81 -3.20
N GLU A 391 -11.43 -8.89 -2.97
CA GLU A 391 -12.44 -8.19 -3.76
C GLU A 391 -13.35 -7.36 -2.85
N ALA A 392 -13.86 -6.25 -3.37
CA ALA A 392 -14.86 -5.43 -2.71
C ALA A 392 -15.91 -4.92 -3.70
N ARG A 393 -17.12 -4.67 -3.20
CA ARG A 393 -18.24 -4.15 -3.98
C ARG A 393 -18.93 -3.03 -3.23
N PHE A 394 -19.39 -2.01 -3.95
CA PHE A 394 -20.08 -0.86 -3.39
C PHE A 394 -21.27 -0.47 -4.27
N GLY A 395 -22.45 -0.35 -3.68
CA GLY A 395 -23.67 0.05 -4.39
C GLY A 395 -24.90 -0.75 -3.98
N PRO A 396 -26.04 -0.52 -4.67
CA PRO A 396 -26.16 0.35 -5.83
C PRO A 396 -26.20 1.83 -5.45
N ILE A 397 -25.55 2.68 -6.23
CA ILE A 397 -25.84 4.12 -6.28
C ILE A 397 -26.93 4.32 -7.34
N GLN A 398 -28.03 4.97 -6.97
CA GLN A 398 -29.17 5.19 -7.88
C GLN A 398 -29.07 6.58 -8.52
N VAL A 399 -29.21 6.66 -9.84
CA VAL A 399 -29.15 7.92 -10.59
C VAL A 399 -30.42 8.12 -11.42
N ASP A 400 -31.00 9.31 -11.33
CA ASP A 400 -32.09 9.76 -12.20
C ASP A 400 -31.95 11.25 -12.51
N GLU A 401 -31.35 11.55 -13.66
CA GLU A 401 -31.26 12.92 -14.20
C GLU A 401 -32.53 13.32 -14.99
N GLY A 402 -33.51 12.42 -15.05
CA GLY A 402 -34.79 12.64 -15.73
C GLY A 402 -35.58 13.77 -15.09
N ILE A 403 -36.20 14.58 -15.94
CA ILE A 403 -37.07 15.68 -15.52
C ILE A 403 -38.51 15.15 -15.43
N PRO A 404 -39.15 15.14 -14.26
CA PRO A 404 -40.52 14.64 -14.12
C PRO A 404 -41.53 15.63 -14.71
N LEU A 405 -41.97 15.38 -15.96
CA LEU A 405 -42.90 16.23 -16.69
C LEU A 405 -44.34 15.72 -16.60
N ILE A 406 -45.23 16.53 -16.00
CA ILE A 406 -46.66 16.23 -15.95
C ILE A 406 -47.28 16.49 -17.33
N ALA A 407 -47.81 15.45 -17.95
CA ALA A 407 -48.33 15.50 -19.32
C ALA A 407 -49.53 16.42 -19.49
N SER A 408 -50.50 16.38 -18.57
CA SER A 408 -51.69 17.22 -18.60
C SER A 408 -52.39 17.30 -17.24
N ILE A 409 -53.18 18.36 -17.07
CA ILE A 409 -54.10 18.54 -15.93
C ILE A 409 -55.52 18.36 -16.46
N ILE A 410 -56.35 17.65 -15.70
CA ILE A 410 -57.77 17.43 -15.97
C ILE A 410 -58.58 18.21 -14.94
N ALA A 411 -59.50 19.07 -15.39
CA ALA A 411 -60.46 19.75 -14.52
C ALA A 411 -61.87 19.14 -14.64
N ARG A 412 -62.54 19.00 -13.51
CA ARG A 412 -63.95 18.57 -13.40
C ARG A 412 -64.76 19.57 -12.60
N VAL A 413 -66.06 19.63 -12.86
CA VAL A 413 -66.99 20.56 -12.19
C VAL A 413 -66.91 20.44 -10.66
N SER A 414 -66.84 19.21 -10.13
CA SER A 414 -66.59 18.96 -8.71
C SER A 414 -66.12 17.51 -8.49
N ALA A 415 -65.88 17.12 -7.24
CA ALA A 415 -65.65 15.71 -6.90
C ALA A 415 -66.85 14.80 -7.20
N SER A 416 -68.07 15.32 -7.08
CA SER A 416 -69.32 14.58 -7.29
C SER A 416 -69.89 14.69 -8.71
N ASP A 417 -69.44 15.69 -9.48
CA ASP A 417 -69.84 15.90 -10.87
C ASP A 417 -68.63 15.68 -11.78
N PRO A 418 -68.56 14.55 -12.51
CA PRO A 418 -67.41 14.20 -13.31
C PRO A 418 -67.33 14.97 -14.63
N THR A 419 -68.25 15.89 -14.92
CA THR A 419 -68.25 16.68 -16.17
C THR A 419 -66.91 17.41 -16.35
N LEU A 420 -66.29 17.22 -17.50
CA LEU A 420 -64.99 17.81 -17.83
C LEU A 420 -65.13 19.29 -18.16
N ILE A 421 -64.20 20.10 -17.65
CA ILE A 421 -64.02 21.48 -18.08
C ILE A 421 -62.80 21.47 -19.02
N PRO A 422 -62.94 21.82 -20.31
CA PRO A 422 -61.79 21.89 -21.21
C PRO A 422 -60.86 23.03 -20.79
N ASP A 423 -59.61 23.02 -21.25
CA ASP A 423 -58.68 24.13 -21.03
C ASP A 423 -59.23 25.42 -21.66
N GLY A 424 -59.17 26.52 -20.92
CA GLY A 424 -59.85 27.79 -21.23
C GLY A 424 -61.37 27.75 -21.10
N GLY A 425 -61.95 26.62 -20.70
CA GLY A 425 -63.39 26.39 -20.54
C GLY A 425 -64.01 27.22 -19.42
N THR A 426 -65.34 27.36 -19.44
CA THR A 426 -66.09 28.12 -18.44
C THR A 426 -66.81 27.19 -17.46
N THR A 427 -66.82 27.54 -16.17
CA THR A 427 -67.54 26.82 -15.12
C THR A 427 -68.33 27.78 -14.23
N LEU A 428 -69.37 27.25 -13.60
CA LEU A 428 -70.12 27.91 -12.52
C LEU A 428 -69.70 27.40 -11.14
N SER A 429 -68.95 26.30 -11.07
CA SER A 429 -68.48 25.73 -9.81
C SER A 429 -67.36 26.58 -9.21
N LYS A 430 -67.52 26.94 -7.94
CA LYS A 430 -66.46 27.59 -7.16
C LYS A 430 -65.40 26.62 -6.65
N ASN A 431 -65.68 25.31 -6.66
CA ASN A 431 -64.77 24.27 -6.18
C ASN A 431 -64.53 23.21 -7.27
N PRO A 432 -63.99 23.58 -8.44
CA PRO A 432 -63.62 22.60 -9.46
C PRO A 432 -62.50 21.71 -8.95
N ARG A 433 -62.51 20.44 -9.33
CA ARG A 433 -61.45 19.49 -8.98
C ARG A 433 -60.44 19.40 -10.12
N PHE A 434 -59.17 19.59 -9.80
CA PHE A 434 -58.03 19.42 -10.70
C PHE A 434 -57.27 18.15 -10.32
N SER A 435 -56.97 17.31 -11.31
CA SER A 435 -56.22 16.06 -11.11
C SER A 435 -55.22 15.85 -12.24
N TRP A 436 -54.15 15.12 -11.96
CA TRP A 436 -53.09 14.79 -12.91
C TRP A 436 -52.59 13.37 -12.64
N SER A 437 -51.95 12.77 -13.64
CA SER A 437 -51.25 11.49 -13.48
C SER A 437 -49.81 11.72 -13.05
N ALA A 438 -49.25 10.80 -12.29
CA ALA A 438 -47.83 10.83 -11.96
C ALA A 438 -47.00 10.78 -13.25
N PRO A 439 -45.99 11.67 -13.41
CA PRO A 439 -45.14 11.66 -14.58
C PRO A 439 -44.25 10.41 -14.61
N ALA A 440 -43.80 10.04 -15.80
CA ALA A 440 -42.78 8.99 -15.96
C ALA A 440 -41.45 9.47 -15.37
N SER A 441 -40.85 8.68 -14.48
CA SER A 441 -39.56 8.95 -13.85
C SER A 441 -38.94 7.62 -13.43
N ILE A 442 -37.61 7.53 -13.46
CA ILE A 442 -36.88 6.31 -13.05
C ILE A 442 -36.87 6.22 -11.52
N SER A 443 -36.61 7.33 -10.86
CA SER A 443 -36.84 7.49 -9.43
C SER A 443 -38.32 7.74 -9.14
N PRO A 444 -38.87 7.25 -8.00
CA PRO A 444 -40.26 7.51 -7.63
C PRO A 444 -40.59 9.00 -7.50
N ILE A 445 -41.85 9.36 -7.73
CA ILE A 445 -42.33 10.72 -7.47
C ILE A 445 -42.58 10.90 -5.97
N VAL A 446 -41.92 11.89 -5.37
CA VAL A 446 -41.99 12.23 -3.94
C VAL A 446 -43.27 13.00 -3.62
N GLY A 447 -43.68 13.89 -4.52
CA GLY A 447 -44.83 14.74 -4.29
C GLY A 447 -44.96 15.85 -5.32
N TYR A 448 -45.90 16.76 -5.04
CA TYR A 448 -46.27 17.84 -5.96
C TYR A 448 -46.32 19.19 -5.27
N SER A 449 -46.04 20.24 -6.04
CA SER A 449 -46.33 21.63 -5.69
C SER A 449 -47.37 22.18 -6.65
N VAL A 450 -48.33 22.94 -6.14
CA VAL A 450 -49.46 23.47 -6.92
C VAL A 450 -49.69 24.94 -6.63
N SER A 451 -50.07 25.69 -7.66
CA SER A 451 -50.60 27.05 -7.53
C SER A 451 -51.95 27.15 -8.25
N LEU A 452 -52.85 27.95 -7.67
CA LEU A 452 -54.11 28.35 -8.28
C LEU A 452 -54.25 29.86 -8.13
N SER A 453 -54.23 30.60 -9.25
CA SER A 453 -54.18 32.07 -9.24
C SER A 453 -54.95 32.66 -10.42
N GLY A 454 -55.46 33.88 -10.26
CA GLY A 454 -55.95 34.69 -11.38
C GLY A 454 -54.84 35.29 -12.25
N ASP A 455 -53.60 35.30 -11.75
CA ASP A 455 -52.42 35.78 -12.46
C ASP A 455 -51.65 34.59 -13.08
N PRO A 456 -51.49 34.54 -14.42
CA PRO A 456 -50.80 33.46 -15.12
C PRO A 456 -49.29 33.40 -14.82
N SER A 457 -48.69 34.43 -14.24
CA SER A 457 -47.27 34.46 -13.89
C SER A 457 -46.94 33.72 -12.59
N VAL A 458 -47.96 33.42 -11.76
CA VAL A 458 -47.76 32.72 -10.49
C VAL A 458 -47.35 31.27 -10.77
N GLU A 459 -46.21 30.88 -10.21
CA GLU A 459 -45.68 29.53 -10.25
C GLU A 459 -45.95 28.78 -8.93
N PRO A 460 -46.04 27.45 -8.95
CA PRO A 460 -46.06 26.65 -7.73
C PRO A 460 -44.79 26.90 -6.90
N GLY A 461 -44.98 27.12 -5.60
CA GLY A 461 -43.89 27.40 -4.67
C GLY A 461 -42.95 26.21 -4.44
N SER A 462 -41.95 26.39 -3.58
CA SER A 462 -40.99 25.33 -3.22
C SER A 462 -41.53 24.27 -2.24
N SER A 463 -42.70 24.50 -1.66
CA SER A 463 -43.34 23.55 -0.74
C SER A 463 -43.90 22.35 -1.50
N ILE A 464 -43.45 21.15 -1.12
CA ILE A 464 -43.87 19.88 -1.74
C ILE A 464 -44.80 19.13 -0.80
N SER A 465 -45.97 18.74 -1.31
CA SER A 465 -46.88 17.84 -0.61
C SER A 465 -46.70 16.41 -1.11
N THR A 466 -46.41 15.49 -0.20
CA THR A 466 -46.18 14.07 -0.48
C THR A 466 -47.47 13.24 -0.59
N THR A 467 -48.61 13.83 -0.19
CA THR A 467 -49.92 13.16 -0.20
C THR A 467 -50.89 13.74 -1.25
N LEU A 468 -50.51 14.82 -1.93
CA LEU A 468 -51.36 15.50 -2.89
C LEU A 468 -51.50 14.68 -4.17
N THR A 469 -52.74 14.36 -4.54
CA THR A 469 -53.06 13.66 -5.81
C THR A 469 -54.07 14.43 -6.67
N PHE A 470 -54.70 15.44 -6.08
CA PHE A 470 -55.63 16.37 -6.72
C PHE A 470 -55.64 17.69 -5.94
N LEU A 471 -56.16 18.75 -6.56
CA LEU A 471 -56.47 20.02 -5.91
C LEU A 471 -57.97 20.30 -6.08
N ASP A 472 -58.69 20.47 -4.98
CA ASP A 472 -60.01 21.10 -5.03
C ASP A 472 -59.82 22.63 -4.99
N GLY A 473 -60.34 23.30 -6.02
CA GLY A 473 -60.28 24.75 -6.12
C GLY A 473 -61.10 25.45 -5.05
N SER A 474 -60.79 26.72 -4.81
CA SER A 474 -61.61 27.63 -4.02
C SER A 474 -61.62 28.99 -4.70
N LEU A 475 -62.55 29.15 -5.63
CA LEU A 475 -62.63 30.31 -6.51
C LEU A 475 -63.64 31.32 -5.93
N SER A 476 -63.18 32.53 -5.62
CA SER A 476 -64.02 33.57 -4.99
C SER A 476 -64.82 34.37 -6.01
N ASP A 477 -64.11 34.90 -7.02
CA ASP A 477 -64.57 35.93 -7.94
C ASP A 477 -64.60 35.45 -9.39
N ALA A 478 -65.56 35.95 -10.16
CA ALA A 478 -65.64 35.65 -11.59
C ALA A 478 -64.41 36.18 -12.32
N GLY A 479 -63.78 35.34 -13.14
CA GLY A 479 -62.50 35.66 -13.74
C GLY A 479 -61.83 34.44 -14.39
N LEU A 480 -60.68 34.66 -15.01
CA LEU A 480 -59.81 33.60 -15.50
C LEU A 480 -58.91 33.14 -14.35
N TYR A 481 -58.74 31.84 -14.18
CA TYR A 481 -57.84 31.23 -13.21
C TYR A 481 -56.90 30.26 -13.92
N HIS A 482 -55.68 30.19 -13.42
CA HIS A 482 -54.62 29.32 -13.88
C HIS A 482 -54.23 28.38 -12.74
N VAL A 483 -54.32 27.07 -13.00
CA VAL A 483 -53.76 26.04 -12.16
C VAL A 483 -52.43 25.61 -12.75
N LYS A 484 -51.39 25.49 -11.92
CA LYS A 484 -50.11 24.92 -12.31
C LYS A 484 -49.66 23.88 -11.31
N VAL A 485 -49.02 22.82 -11.79
CA VAL A 485 -48.55 21.70 -10.98
C VAL A 485 -47.11 21.34 -11.38
N ARG A 486 -46.24 21.11 -10.40
CA ARG A 486 -44.88 20.59 -10.56
C ARG A 486 -44.74 19.28 -9.78
N ALA A 487 -43.93 18.36 -10.29
CA ALA A 487 -43.60 17.11 -9.61
C ALA A 487 -42.14 17.12 -9.15
N LEU A 488 -41.88 16.59 -7.94
CA LEU A 488 -40.55 16.31 -7.43
C LEU A 488 -40.31 14.80 -7.47
N ASN A 489 -39.20 14.36 -8.05
CA ASN A 489 -38.78 12.96 -7.97
C ASN A 489 -37.83 12.71 -6.78
N LEU A 490 -37.59 11.44 -6.46
CA LEU A 490 -36.81 11.04 -5.28
C LEU A 490 -35.31 11.35 -5.42
N ALA A 491 -34.84 11.56 -6.66
CA ALA A 491 -33.51 12.07 -6.95
C ALA A 491 -33.33 13.58 -6.65
N GLY A 492 -34.42 14.29 -6.32
CA GLY A 492 -34.39 15.71 -5.96
C GLY A 492 -34.64 16.67 -7.13
N THR A 493 -35.00 16.16 -8.31
CA THR A 493 -35.30 16.99 -9.49
C THR A 493 -36.76 17.47 -9.44
N LEU A 494 -36.94 18.79 -9.34
CA LEU A 494 -38.24 19.43 -9.45
C LEU A 494 -38.51 19.79 -10.92
N GLY A 495 -39.47 19.10 -11.53
CA GLY A 495 -39.86 19.30 -12.92
C GLY A 495 -40.46 20.70 -13.21
N PRO A 496 -40.64 21.04 -14.49
CA PRO A 496 -41.32 22.27 -14.89
C PRO A 496 -42.80 22.22 -14.50
N SER A 497 -43.45 23.38 -14.48
CA SER A 497 -44.90 23.48 -14.26
C SER A 497 -45.66 23.04 -15.49
N SER A 498 -46.61 22.13 -15.32
CA SER A 498 -47.70 21.92 -16.27
C SER A 498 -48.88 22.80 -15.85
N GLY A 499 -49.59 23.41 -16.81
CA GLY A 499 -50.61 24.41 -16.53
C GLY A 499 -51.91 24.18 -17.28
N MET A 500 -53.01 24.65 -16.70
CA MET A 500 -54.34 24.69 -17.31
C MET A 500 -55.05 25.96 -16.86
N SER A 501 -55.91 26.51 -17.72
CA SER A 501 -56.72 27.69 -17.43
C SER A 501 -58.20 27.35 -17.42
N LEU A 502 -59.00 28.03 -16.61
CA LEU A 502 -60.46 28.00 -16.70
C LEU A 502 -61.07 29.34 -16.29
N ARG A 503 -62.30 29.60 -16.73
CA ARG A 503 -63.04 30.82 -16.40
C ARG A 503 -64.18 30.54 -15.45
N LEU A 504 -64.20 31.19 -14.28
CA LEU A 504 -65.39 31.23 -13.43
C LEU A 504 -66.36 32.28 -13.98
N ALA A 505 -67.53 31.84 -14.42
CA ALA A 505 -68.56 32.75 -14.90
C ALA A 505 -69.18 33.57 -13.75
N ARG A 506 -69.58 34.80 -14.07
CA ARG A 506 -70.31 35.65 -13.13
C ARG A 506 -71.76 35.19 -13.04
N VAL A 507 -72.16 34.75 -11.85
CA VAL A 507 -73.56 34.45 -11.54
C VAL A 507 -74.25 35.76 -11.12
N PRO A 508 -75.44 36.10 -11.64
CA PRO A 508 -76.18 37.26 -11.15
C PRO A 508 -76.48 37.10 -9.65
N SER A 509 -76.19 38.13 -8.86
CA SER A 509 -76.33 38.12 -7.40
C SER A 509 -77.78 38.22 -6.90
N ALA A 510 -78.69 38.60 -7.81
CA ALA A 510 -80.11 38.66 -7.56
C ALA A 510 -80.85 38.23 -8.83
N GLU A 511 -81.98 37.61 -8.58
CA GLU A 511 -82.99 37.36 -9.58
C GLU A 511 -83.55 38.67 -10.15
N GLY A 512 -83.90 38.70 -11.43
CA GLY A 512 -84.34 39.94 -12.07
C GLY A 512 -84.91 39.73 -13.46
N MET A 513 -85.94 40.51 -13.78
CA MET A 513 -86.63 40.42 -15.05
C MET A 513 -87.00 41.81 -15.56
N THR A 514 -86.42 42.18 -16.69
CA THR A 514 -86.67 43.48 -17.33
C THR A 514 -87.29 43.25 -18.69
N VAL A 515 -88.51 43.75 -18.88
CA VAL A 515 -89.18 43.77 -20.19
C VAL A 515 -89.22 45.21 -20.70
N ARG A 516 -88.79 45.41 -21.94
CA ARG A 516 -88.81 46.70 -22.64
C ARG A 516 -89.62 46.57 -23.93
N ASN A 517 -90.18 47.70 -24.35
CA ASN A 517 -91.01 47.79 -25.56
C ASN A 517 -92.20 46.82 -25.53
N ASN A 518 -92.95 46.79 -24.43
CA ASN A 518 -94.19 46.01 -24.32
C ASN A 518 -95.39 46.64 -25.05
N TYR A 519 -95.16 47.75 -25.74
CA TYR A 519 -96.03 48.32 -26.78
C TYR A 519 -95.17 48.53 -28.03
N PHE A 520 -95.51 47.88 -29.14
CA PHE A 520 -94.77 48.01 -30.40
C PHE A 520 -95.62 47.62 -31.61
N ASN A 521 -95.16 48.01 -32.80
CA ASN A 521 -95.74 47.60 -34.08
C ASN A 521 -94.75 46.69 -34.84
N PRO A 522 -95.06 45.39 -35.02
CA PRO A 522 -94.24 44.44 -35.77
C PRO A 522 -94.02 44.83 -37.24
N LEU A 523 -95.00 45.52 -37.87
CA LEU A 523 -94.92 45.94 -39.27
C LEU A 523 -93.96 47.13 -39.47
N GLN A 524 -93.67 47.87 -38.41
CA GLN A 524 -92.66 48.94 -38.38
C GLN A 524 -91.30 48.46 -37.82
N GLY A 525 -91.11 47.14 -37.68
CA GLY A 525 -89.87 46.55 -37.19
C GLY A 525 -89.69 46.59 -35.67
N GLY A 526 -90.73 46.93 -34.90
CA GLY A 526 -90.68 46.90 -33.44
C GLY A 526 -90.56 45.47 -32.88
N CYS A 527 -89.82 45.32 -31.78
CA CYS A 527 -89.74 44.07 -31.02
C CYS A 527 -89.73 44.36 -29.52
N LEU A 528 -90.34 43.46 -28.75
CA LEU A 528 -90.18 43.38 -27.31
C LEU A 528 -88.82 42.76 -26.99
N ALA A 529 -88.16 43.28 -25.96
CA ALA A 529 -86.93 42.70 -25.40
C ALA A 529 -87.16 42.28 -23.95
N LEU A 530 -86.80 41.04 -23.62
CA LEU A 530 -86.82 40.47 -22.27
C LEU A 530 -85.37 40.13 -21.87
N GLU A 531 -84.92 40.71 -20.76
CA GLU A 531 -83.72 40.29 -20.05
C GLU A 531 -84.13 39.55 -18.77
N LEU A 532 -83.68 38.31 -18.63
CA LEU A 532 -83.93 37.43 -17.49
C LEU A 532 -82.62 37.12 -16.77
N ARG A 533 -82.57 37.32 -15.45
CA ARG A 533 -81.43 37.04 -14.57
C ARG A 533 -81.79 35.90 -13.63
N ASN A 534 -81.18 34.75 -13.84
CA ASN A 534 -81.39 33.54 -13.06
C ASN A 534 -80.17 33.30 -12.15
N PRO A 535 -80.27 33.51 -10.82
CA PRO A 535 -79.16 33.29 -9.89
C PRO A 535 -78.92 31.80 -9.59
N VAL A 536 -79.88 30.93 -9.90
CA VAL A 536 -79.79 29.47 -9.74
C VAL A 536 -80.22 28.76 -11.03
N SER A 537 -79.64 27.59 -11.30
CA SER A 537 -80.02 26.74 -12.44
C SER A 537 -81.42 26.13 -12.23
N GLY A 538 -82.16 25.92 -13.32
CA GLY A 538 -83.41 25.14 -13.31
C GLY A 538 -84.31 25.41 -14.51
N ARG A 539 -85.49 24.79 -14.50
CA ARG A 539 -86.45 24.89 -15.61
C ARG A 539 -86.92 26.32 -15.82
N THR A 540 -86.71 26.84 -17.04
CA THR A 540 -87.21 28.14 -17.49
C THR A 540 -88.15 27.96 -18.67
N LYS A 541 -89.35 28.52 -18.55
CA LYS A 541 -90.40 28.47 -19.56
C LYS A 541 -90.99 29.86 -19.81
N ILE A 542 -91.03 30.27 -21.07
CA ILE A 542 -91.51 31.59 -21.50
C ILE A 542 -92.48 31.37 -22.67
N ASP A 543 -93.76 31.56 -22.41
CA ASP A 543 -94.84 31.36 -23.38
C ASP A 543 -95.63 32.66 -23.57
N ILE A 544 -96.11 32.91 -24.79
CA ILE A 544 -96.95 34.06 -25.13
C ILE A 544 -98.33 33.55 -25.53
N TYR A 545 -99.38 34.16 -25.02
CA TYR A 545 -100.77 33.76 -25.21
C TYR A 545 -101.66 34.92 -25.70
N THR A 546 -102.75 34.58 -26.38
CA THR A 546 -103.88 35.49 -26.59
C THR A 546 -104.69 35.64 -25.30
N LEU A 547 -105.61 36.62 -25.23
CA LEU A 547 -106.54 36.76 -24.10
C LEU A 547 -107.50 35.56 -23.93
N LEU A 548 -107.66 34.73 -24.96
CA LEU A 548 -108.44 33.49 -24.92
C LEU A 548 -107.62 32.28 -24.44
N GLY A 549 -106.36 32.48 -24.02
CA GLY A 549 -105.48 31.42 -23.54
C GLY A 549 -104.84 30.57 -24.65
N GLN A 550 -104.96 30.97 -25.92
CA GLN A 550 -104.30 30.26 -27.01
C GLN A 550 -102.81 30.63 -27.06
N ARG A 551 -101.92 29.64 -27.05
CA ARG A 551 -100.46 29.86 -27.13
C ARG A 551 -100.05 30.30 -28.53
N VAL A 552 -99.35 31.42 -28.59
CA VAL A 552 -98.92 32.10 -29.81
C VAL A 552 -97.45 31.80 -30.11
N ALA A 553 -96.59 31.88 -29.11
CA ALA A 553 -95.16 31.63 -29.23
C ALA A 553 -94.55 31.07 -27.95
N THR A 554 -93.46 30.32 -28.08
CA THR A 554 -92.63 29.87 -26.95
C THR A 554 -91.22 30.43 -27.16
N LEU A 555 -90.75 31.30 -26.26
CA LEU A 555 -89.42 31.90 -26.33
C LEU A 555 -88.36 31.03 -25.63
N ALA A 556 -88.77 30.24 -24.63
CA ALA A 556 -87.90 29.29 -23.94
C ALA A 556 -88.75 28.15 -23.34
N ASP A 557 -88.23 26.92 -23.39
CA ASP A 557 -88.74 25.78 -22.61
C ASP A 557 -87.60 24.77 -22.37
N ALA A 558 -86.68 25.11 -21.47
CA ALA A 558 -85.47 24.34 -21.22
C ALA A 558 -84.96 24.50 -19.78
N ASP A 559 -84.13 23.56 -19.33
CA ASP A 559 -83.37 23.69 -18.09
C ASP A 559 -82.16 24.58 -18.35
N LEU A 560 -82.23 25.80 -17.80
CA LEU A 560 -81.19 26.81 -18.01
C LEU A 560 -80.26 26.84 -16.80
N PRO A 561 -78.93 26.90 -17.02
CA PRO A 561 -77.98 27.22 -15.96
C PRO A 561 -78.28 28.56 -15.27
N ALA A 562 -77.62 28.82 -14.14
CA ALA A 562 -77.58 30.17 -13.59
C ALA A 562 -76.87 31.11 -14.59
N GLY A 563 -77.47 32.27 -14.87
CA GLY A 563 -76.98 33.17 -15.92
C GLY A 563 -77.94 34.30 -16.26
N VAL A 564 -77.56 35.09 -17.27
CA VAL A 564 -78.39 36.16 -17.85
C VAL A 564 -78.80 35.75 -19.26
N TYR A 565 -80.10 35.81 -19.54
CA TYR A 565 -80.70 35.39 -20.80
C TYR A 565 -81.45 36.55 -21.45
N SER A 566 -81.29 36.71 -22.75
CA SER A 566 -81.97 37.74 -23.53
C SER A 566 -82.86 37.10 -24.58
N TYR A 567 -84.15 37.44 -24.55
CA TYR A 567 -85.14 37.00 -25.51
C TYR A 567 -85.73 38.20 -26.24
N SER A 568 -86.01 38.04 -27.53
CA SER A 568 -86.69 39.06 -28.34
C SER A 568 -87.94 38.45 -28.96
N TRP A 569 -89.03 39.23 -28.96
CA TRP A 569 -90.25 38.85 -29.65
C TRP A 569 -90.76 39.98 -30.53
N CYS A 570 -90.69 39.77 -31.85
CA CYS A 570 -91.10 40.73 -32.86
C CYS A 570 -92.54 40.49 -33.36
N GLY A 571 -93.45 40.07 -32.47
CA GLY A 571 -94.87 39.91 -32.79
C GLY A 571 -95.17 38.79 -33.78
N ARG A 572 -94.43 37.67 -33.73
CA ARG A 572 -94.63 36.51 -34.61
C ARG A 572 -95.04 35.27 -33.84
N ASN A 573 -95.95 34.47 -34.40
CA ASN A 573 -96.31 33.17 -33.83
C ASN A 573 -95.27 32.08 -34.18
N ASN A 574 -95.44 30.87 -33.66
CA ASN A 574 -94.55 29.73 -33.96
C ASN A 574 -94.53 29.31 -35.45
N ALA A 575 -95.50 29.75 -36.26
CA ALA A 575 -95.49 29.58 -37.72
C ALA A 575 -94.81 30.77 -38.45
N ASN A 576 -94.09 31.60 -37.70
CA ASN A 576 -93.39 32.80 -38.16
C ASN A 576 -94.28 33.88 -38.80
N ARG A 577 -95.60 33.83 -38.60
CA ARG A 577 -96.55 34.82 -39.11
C ARG A 577 -96.73 35.96 -38.12
N VAL A 578 -96.85 37.19 -38.62
CA VAL A 578 -97.15 38.37 -37.79
C VAL A 578 -98.54 38.22 -37.17
N VAL A 579 -98.63 38.47 -35.87
CA VAL A 579 -99.88 38.35 -35.12
C VAL A 579 -100.75 39.59 -35.32
N ALA A 580 -102.06 39.45 -35.13
CA ALA A 580 -102.98 40.58 -35.26
C ALA A 580 -102.73 41.65 -34.18
N SER A 581 -103.06 42.91 -34.48
CA SER A 581 -103.08 43.98 -33.48
C SER A 581 -104.00 43.61 -32.32
N GLY A 582 -103.54 43.78 -31.08
CA GLY A 582 -104.30 43.35 -29.91
C GLY A 582 -103.45 43.20 -28.66
N VAL A 583 -104.08 42.68 -27.60
CA VAL A 583 -103.43 42.42 -26.31
C VAL A 583 -103.00 40.96 -26.23
N TYR A 584 -101.75 40.75 -25.81
CA TYR A 584 -101.15 39.43 -25.56
C TYR A 584 -100.58 39.38 -24.15
N LEU A 585 -100.45 38.17 -23.60
CA LEU A 585 -99.86 37.93 -22.28
C LEU A 585 -98.64 37.04 -22.42
N MET A 586 -97.50 37.47 -21.88
CA MET A 586 -96.29 36.65 -21.78
C MET A 586 -96.19 36.09 -20.36
N HIS A 587 -96.24 34.77 -20.24
CA HIS A 587 -96.04 34.03 -19.00
C HIS A 587 -94.57 33.62 -18.90
N ILE A 588 -93.89 34.06 -17.85
CA ILE A 588 -92.48 33.77 -17.61
C ILE A 588 -92.39 32.99 -16.30
N GLN A 589 -91.87 31.77 -16.37
CA GLN A 589 -91.60 30.91 -15.23
C GLN A 589 -90.12 30.53 -15.24
N ALA A 590 -89.38 31.02 -14.25
CA ALA A 590 -87.97 30.69 -13.99
C ALA A 590 -87.85 30.06 -12.59
N PRO A 591 -86.68 29.49 -12.20
CA PRO A 591 -86.55 28.71 -10.97
C PRO A 591 -87.03 29.41 -9.69
N GLN A 592 -86.79 30.72 -9.58
CA GLN A 592 -87.16 31.52 -8.41
C GLN A 592 -88.15 32.66 -8.75
N GLN A 593 -88.56 32.81 -10.01
CA GLN A 593 -89.38 33.93 -10.45
C GLN A 593 -90.54 33.50 -11.33
N LYS A 594 -91.70 34.11 -11.11
CA LYS A 594 -92.86 34.03 -12.00
C LYS A 594 -93.40 35.41 -12.29
N ARG A 595 -93.69 35.71 -13.56
CA ARG A 595 -94.26 37.00 -13.95
C ARG A 595 -95.12 36.88 -15.20
N ASP A 596 -96.26 37.55 -15.17
CA ASP A 596 -97.08 37.80 -16.35
C ASP A 596 -96.87 39.22 -16.84
N VAL A 597 -96.66 39.37 -18.15
CA VAL A 597 -96.44 40.67 -18.78
C VAL A 597 -97.44 40.89 -19.89
N LYS A 598 -98.21 41.99 -19.78
CA LYS A 598 -99.11 42.45 -20.83
C LYS A 598 -98.31 43.10 -21.95
N ILE A 599 -98.59 42.67 -23.18
CA ILE A 599 -98.01 43.17 -24.42
C ILE A 599 -99.13 43.72 -25.30
N ILE A 600 -98.88 44.86 -25.93
CA ILE A 600 -99.83 45.49 -26.85
C ILE A 600 -99.18 45.59 -28.23
N ILE A 601 -99.81 44.96 -29.22
CA ILE A 601 -99.44 45.07 -30.63
C ILE A 601 -100.28 46.16 -31.26
N GLY A 602 -99.62 47.27 -31.60
CA GLY A 602 -100.21 48.42 -32.28
C GLY A 602 -100.42 48.15 -33.78
N LYS A 603 -101.24 48.99 -34.41
CA LYS A 603 -101.39 49.02 -35.87
C LYS A 603 -100.31 49.84 -36.53
#